data_AF-A0A951ZKG9-F1
#
_entry.id   AF-A0A951ZKG9-F1
#
_cell.length_a   1.000
_cell.length_b   1.000
_cell.length_c   1.000
_cell.angle_alpha   90.00
_cell.angle_beta   90.00
_cell.angle_gamma   90.00
#
_symmetry.space_group_name_H-M   'P 1'
#
loop_
_entity.id
_entity.type
_entity.pdbx_description
1 polymer ?
#
loop_
_entity_poly.entity_id
_entity_poly.type
_entity_poly.pdbx_seq_one_letter_code
_entity_poly.pdbx_strand_id
1 'polypeptide(L)'
;FSALKEAWNKASLPMEREHTTPYLWERPTEFRLMNVTWEKGLDFSMKHRWTIDYTEDYQFIARVYDELYEKNPMFGLEDILSLLNERPDIYEINSKFAGVNWYRNHLDELKTIDASKTKQMKS
;
A
#
# COMPACT_ATOMS: atom_id res chain seq x y z
N PHE A 1 23.75 -0.85 2.43
CA PHE A 1 23.61 0.53 1.88
C PHE A 1 24.02 0.69 0.41
N SER A 2 24.73 -0.25 -0.23
CA SER A 2 25.18 -0.10 -1.63
C SER A 2 24.05 0.16 -2.63
N ALA A 3 22.96 -0.61 -2.55
CA ALA A 3 21.83 -0.49 -3.48
C ALA A 3 21.16 0.89 -3.45
N LEU A 4 20.94 1.47 -2.26
CA LEU A 4 20.36 2.82 -2.13
C LEU A 4 21.30 3.91 -2.65
N LYS A 5 22.61 3.77 -2.40
CA LYS A 5 23.62 4.72 -2.93
C LYS A 5 23.68 4.65 -4.47
N GLU A 6 23.56 3.45 -5.03
CA GLU A 6 23.51 3.26 -6.46
C GLU A 6 22.25 3.88 -7.08
N ALA A 7 21.08 3.61 -6.50
CA ALA A 7 19.82 4.23 -6.91
C ALA A 7 19.90 5.77 -6.87
N TRP A 8 20.43 6.34 -5.79
CA TRP A 8 20.62 7.80 -5.67
C TRP A 8 21.47 8.39 -6.81
N ASN A 9 22.57 7.73 -7.17
CA ASN A 9 23.51 8.24 -8.18
C ASN A 9 23.04 8.03 -9.61
N LYS A 10 22.26 6.96 -9.87
CA LYS A 10 21.94 6.50 -11.22
C LYS A 10 20.48 6.71 -11.63
N ALA A 11 19.57 6.96 -10.69
CA ALA A 11 18.17 7.24 -11.00
C ALA A 11 18.05 8.50 -11.86
N SER A 12 17.36 8.35 -13.01
CA SER A 12 17.22 9.40 -14.01
C SER A 12 15.77 9.81 -14.23
N LEU A 13 14.82 8.92 -13.93
CA LEU A 13 13.40 9.23 -13.99
C LEU A 13 12.96 9.97 -12.71
N PRO A 14 12.09 10.99 -12.82
CA PRO A 14 11.55 11.68 -11.64
C PRO A 14 10.90 10.71 -10.64
N MET A 15 10.09 9.75 -11.12
CA MET A 15 9.38 8.78 -10.25
C MET A 15 10.33 7.81 -9.52
N GLU A 16 11.49 7.49 -10.10
CA GLU A 16 12.53 6.70 -9.42
C GLU A 16 13.12 7.47 -8.22
N ARG A 17 13.25 8.79 -8.31
CA ARG A 17 13.79 9.64 -7.24
C ARG A 17 12.76 9.92 -6.15
N GLU A 18 11.50 10.13 -6.54
CA GLU A 18 10.40 10.37 -5.61
C GLU A 18 10.06 9.11 -4.79
N HIS A 19 9.90 7.96 -5.47
CA HIS A 19 9.46 6.73 -4.83
C HIS A 19 10.60 5.79 -4.41
N THR A 20 11.85 6.14 -4.72
CA THR A 20 13.15 5.53 -4.32
C THR A 20 13.36 4.06 -4.71
N THR A 21 12.39 3.19 -4.44
CA THR A 21 12.44 1.75 -4.70
C THR A 21 12.29 1.36 -6.18
N PRO A 22 11.56 2.08 -7.06
CA PRO A 22 11.36 1.65 -8.45
C PRO A 22 12.67 1.41 -9.19
N TYR A 23 13.69 2.22 -8.91
CA TYR A 23 15.02 2.03 -9.48
C TYR A 23 15.55 0.60 -9.29
N LEU A 24 15.31 0.02 -8.11
CA LEU A 24 15.79 -1.31 -7.73
C LEU A 24 14.96 -2.41 -8.39
N TRP A 25 13.63 -2.36 -8.23
CA TRP A 25 12.78 -3.46 -8.66
C TRP A 25 12.50 -3.50 -10.17
N GLU A 26 12.70 -2.39 -10.88
CA GLU A 26 12.70 -2.36 -12.35
C GLU A 26 13.99 -2.92 -12.99
N ARG A 27 15.00 -3.29 -12.18
CA ARG A 27 16.30 -3.85 -12.62
C ARG A 27 16.57 -5.23 -11.97
N PRO A 28 15.73 -6.25 -12.23
CA PRO A 28 15.85 -7.56 -11.57
C PRO A 28 17.14 -8.32 -11.92
N THR A 29 17.85 -7.94 -12.99
CA THR A 29 19.16 -8.50 -13.35
C THR A 29 20.32 -7.87 -12.58
N GLU A 30 20.13 -6.67 -12.01
CA GLU A 30 21.16 -5.93 -11.28
C GLU A 30 21.01 -6.10 -9.76
N PHE A 31 19.79 -6.32 -9.28
CA PHE A 31 19.48 -6.44 -7.86
C PHE A 31 18.91 -7.81 -7.50
N ARG A 32 19.27 -8.30 -6.32
CA ARG A 32 18.60 -9.46 -5.71
C ARG A 32 17.30 -8.98 -5.08
N LEU A 33 16.19 -9.43 -5.62
CA LEU A 33 14.85 -9.03 -5.21
C LEU A 33 14.11 -10.24 -4.64
N MET A 34 13.32 -10.01 -3.58
CA MET A 34 12.43 -11.01 -3.02
C MET A 34 11.23 -10.31 -2.39
N ASN A 35 10.03 -10.84 -2.64
CA ASN A 35 8.84 -10.44 -1.92
C ASN A 35 8.73 -11.28 -0.64
N VAL A 36 8.52 -10.62 0.50
CA VAL A 36 8.15 -11.29 1.75
C VAL A 36 6.64 -11.35 1.78
N THR A 37 6.08 -12.53 1.56
CA THR A 37 4.65 -12.77 1.57
C THR A 37 4.17 -13.04 2.98
N TRP A 38 2.92 -12.69 3.26
CA TRP A 38 2.30 -13.07 4.53
C TRP A 38 2.15 -14.59 4.62
N GLU A 39 2.55 -15.19 5.73
CA GLU A 39 2.54 -16.64 5.97
C GLU A 39 1.17 -17.30 5.75
N LYS A 40 0.08 -16.55 5.98
CA LYS A 40 -1.30 -17.03 5.75
C LYS A 40 -1.72 -17.08 4.28
N GLY A 41 -0.90 -16.58 3.35
CA GLY A 41 -1.19 -16.53 1.91
C GLY A 41 -2.30 -15.55 1.51
N LEU A 42 -2.71 -14.66 2.43
CA LEU A 42 -3.73 -13.63 2.17
C LEU A 42 -3.09 -12.40 1.53
N ASP A 43 -3.79 -11.79 0.57
CA ASP A 43 -3.42 -10.53 -0.07
C ASP A 43 -4.53 -9.50 0.10
N PHE A 44 -4.21 -8.44 0.84
CA PHE A 44 -5.11 -7.32 1.13
C PHE A 44 -4.73 -6.02 0.41
N SER A 45 -3.65 -6.01 -0.38
CA SER A 45 -3.08 -4.81 -1.00
C SER A 45 -4.06 -4.04 -1.89
N MET A 46 -5.00 -4.74 -2.52
CA MET A 46 -6.01 -4.15 -3.41
C MET A 46 -7.40 -3.98 -2.77
N LYS A 47 -7.60 -4.50 -1.54
CA LYS A 47 -8.92 -4.55 -0.87
C LYS A 47 -8.98 -3.66 0.36
N HIS A 48 -7.92 -3.63 1.16
CA HIS A 48 -7.87 -2.83 2.38
C HIS A 48 -7.08 -1.55 2.14
N ARG A 49 -7.60 -0.43 2.63
CA ARG A 49 -6.97 0.88 2.53
C ARG A 49 -6.49 1.35 3.90
N TRP A 50 -5.22 1.12 4.19
CA TRP A 50 -4.58 1.52 5.44
C TRP A 50 -3.52 2.60 5.20
N THR A 51 -3.95 3.70 4.59
CA THR A 51 -3.16 4.92 4.38
C THR A 51 -3.94 6.11 4.95
N ILE A 52 -3.43 7.35 4.80
CA ILE A 52 -4.10 8.56 5.32
C ILE A 52 -4.01 9.71 4.29
N ASP A 53 -4.54 9.47 3.10
CA ASP A 53 -4.47 10.44 2.00
C ASP A 53 -5.77 11.23 1.81
N TYR A 54 -6.91 10.66 2.21
CA TYR A 54 -8.25 11.27 2.12
C TYR A 54 -8.90 11.44 3.49
N THR A 55 -9.91 12.32 3.59
CA THR A 55 -10.68 12.51 4.82
C THR A 55 -11.30 11.21 5.34
N GLU A 56 -11.79 10.37 4.43
CA GLU A 56 -12.36 9.07 4.72
C GLU A 56 -11.34 8.10 5.35
N ASP A 57 -10.07 8.22 4.99
CA ASP A 57 -9.02 7.41 5.61
C ASP A 57 -8.83 7.76 7.08
N TYR A 58 -8.83 9.06 7.40
CA TYR A 58 -8.79 9.53 8.77
C TYR A 58 -10.02 9.07 9.55
N GLN A 59 -11.22 9.18 8.96
CA GLN A 59 -12.46 8.70 9.59
C GLN A 59 -12.43 7.20 9.87
N PHE A 60 -11.91 6.41 8.93
CA PHE A 60 -11.70 4.98 9.10
C PHE A 60 -10.75 4.69 10.27
N ILE A 61 -9.57 5.31 10.29
CA ILE A 61 -8.58 5.10 11.34
C ILE A 61 -9.15 5.52 12.71
N ALA A 62 -9.77 6.70 12.80
CA ALA A 62 -10.38 7.19 14.03
C ALA A 62 -11.42 6.18 14.56
N ARG A 63 -12.30 5.68 13.69
CA ARG A 63 -13.33 4.72 14.07
C ARG A 63 -12.75 3.38 14.53
N VAL A 64 -11.66 2.90 13.93
CA VAL A 64 -10.94 1.71 14.40
C VAL A 64 -10.39 1.93 15.81
N TYR A 65 -9.79 3.08 16.07
CA TYR A 65 -9.27 3.42 17.41
C TYR A 65 -10.39 3.56 18.44
N ASP A 66 -11.50 4.21 18.11
CA ASP A 66 -12.65 4.34 19.02
C ASP A 66 -13.21 2.97 19.46
N GLU A 67 -13.20 1.98 18.57
CA GLU A 67 -13.78 0.65 18.84
C GLU A 67 -12.82 -0.31 19.57
N LEU A 68 -11.51 -0.15 19.39
CA LEU A 68 -10.50 -1.10 19.88
C LEU A 68 -9.62 -0.57 21.00
N TYR A 69 -9.32 0.73 21.04
CA TYR A 69 -8.27 1.27 21.91
C TYR A 69 -8.59 1.14 23.39
N GLU A 70 -9.82 1.42 23.81
CA GLU A 70 -10.24 1.26 25.21
C GLU A 70 -10.22 -0.20 25.67
N LYS A 71 -10.50 -1.14 24.76
CA LYS A 71 -10.52 -2.59 25.05
C LYS A 71 -9.10 -3.17 25.10
N ASN A 72 -8.25 -2.77 24.17
CA ASN A 72 -6.88 -3.21 24.06
C ASN A 72 -6.01 -2.11 23.40
N PRO A 73 -5.27 -1.30 24.17
CA PRO A 73 -4.40 -0.26 23.62
C PRO A 73 -3.28 -0.77 22.70
N MET A 74 -2.99 -2.08 22.75
CA MET A 74 -1.97 -2.77 21.95
C MET A 74 -2.59 -3.65 20.85
N PHE A 75 -3.82 -3.33 20.40
CA PHE A 75 -4.48 -4.07 19.32
C PHE A 75 -3.60 -4.12 18.07
N GLY A 76 -3.66 -5.25 17.37
CA GLY A 76 -2.87 -5.51 16.17
C GLY A 76 -3.73 -5.71 14.92
N LEU A 77 -3.07 -6.16 13.85
CA LEU A 77 -3.70 -6.46 12.56
C LEU A 77 -4.91 -7.40 12.69
N GLU A 78 -4.79 -8.48 13.46
CA GLU A 78 -5.87 -9.48 13.59
C GLU A 78 -7.11 -8.90 14.28
N ASP A 79 -6.94 -8.02 15.27
CA ASP A 79 -8.05 -7.34 15.94
C ASP A 79 -8.79 -6.42 14.98
N ILE A 80 -8.04 -5.68 14.15
CA ILE A 80 -8.61 -4.83 13.09
C ILE A 80 -9.39 -5.70 12.10
N LEU A 81 -8.83 -6.82 11.63
CA LEU A 81 -9.52 -7.71 10.69
C LEU A 81 -10.79 -8.31 11.30
N SER A 82 -10.77 -8.71 12.58
CA SER A 82 -11.97 -9.18 13.28
C SER A 82 -13.04 -8.09 13.34
N LEU A 83 -12.65 -6.86 13.71
CA LEU A 83 -13.55 -5.71 13.72
C LEU A 83 -14.19 -5.49 12.35
N LEU A 84 -13.41 -5.52 11.26
CA LEU A 84 -13.93 -5.26 9.92
C LEU A 84 -14.86 -6.36 9.42
N ASN A 85 -14.67 -7.61 9.86
CA ASN A 85 -15.60 -8.70 9.60
C ASN A 85 -16.94 -8.51 10.36
N GLU A 86 -16.88 -8.05 11.60
CA GLU A 86 -18.06 -7.80 12.45
C GLU A 86 -18.79 -6.50 12.10
N ARG A 87 -18.05 -5.50 11.60
CA ARG A 87 -18.52 -4.14 11.30
C ARG A 87 -18.15 -3.72 9.88
N PRO A 88 -18.83 -4.28 8.86
CA PRO A 88 -18.60 -3.89 7.47
C PRO A 88 -18.83 -2.39 7.21
N ASP A 89 -19.64 -1.73 8.04
CA ASP A 89 -19.86 -0.28 7.98
C ASP A 89 -18.56 0.52 8.18
N ILE A 90 -17.61 0.00 8.97
CA ILE A 90 -16.30 0.62 9.18
C ILE A 90 -15.41 0.39 7.96
N TYR A 91 -15.38 -0.83 7.42
CA TYR A 91 -14.61 -1.17 6.22
C TYR A 91 -15.00 -0.30 5.02
N GLU A 92 -16.29 -0.03 4.85
CA GLU A 92 -16.80 0.74 3.71
C GLU A 92 -16.46 2.24 3.74
N ILE A 93 -16.01 2.78 4.88
CA ILE A 93 -15.72 4.23 5.03
C ILE A 93 -14.76 4.71 3.93
N ASN A 94 -13.69 3.97 3.67
CA ASN A 94 -12.67 4.34 2.68
C ASN A 94 -12.49 3.31 1.55
N SER A 95 -13.35 2.28 1.47
CA SER A 95 -13.27 1.21 0.48
C SER A 95 -13.28 1.72 -0.97
N LYS A 96 -13.93 2.86 -1.23
CA LYS A 96 -13.96 3.49 -2.55
C LYS A 96 -12.57 3.88 -3.07
N PHE A 97 -11.58 4.02 -2.20
CA PHE A 97 -10.20 4.32 -2.56
C PHE A 97 -9.25 3.10 -2.43
N ALA A 98 -9.77 1.91 -2.12
CA ALA A 98 -8.98 0.69 -2.08
C ALA A 98 -8.26 0.46 -3.42
N GLY A 99 -6.97 0.12 -3.37
CA GLY A 99 -6.11 -0.04 -4.54
C GLY A 99 -5.65 1.28 -5.19
N VAL A 100 -6.09 2.45 -4.73
CA VAL A 100 -5.54 3.73 -5.22
C VAL A 100 -4.12 3.91 -4.69
N ASN A 101 -3.15 3.97 -5.61
CA ASN A 101 -1.74 4.22 -5.32
C ASN A 101 -1.09 5.00 -6.48
N TRP A 102 0.19 5.36 -6.31
CA TRP A 102 0.92 6.19 -7.25
C TRP A 102 1.24 5.49 -8.59
N TYR A 103 1.23 4.15 -8.65
CA TYR A 103 1.54 3.39 -9.87
C TYR A 103 0.66 3.80 -11.06
N ARG A 104 -0.60 4.16 -10.81
CA ARG A 104 -1.56 4.60 -11.84
C ARG A 104 -1.08 5.77 -12.69
N ASN A 105 -0.16 6.58 -12.16
CA ASN A 105 0.40 7.74 -12.85
C ASN A 105 1.61 7.40 -13.74
N HIS A 106 2.14 6.18 -13.62
CA HIS A 106 3.40 5.76 -14.24
C HIS A 106 3.29 4.37 -14.90
N LEU A 107 2.08 3.91 -15.25
CA LEU A 107 1.88 2.58 -15.86
C LEU A 107 2.62 2.42 -17.21
N ASP A 108 2.85 3.53 -17.93
CA ASP A 108 3.63 3.51 -19.18
C ASP A 108 5.16 3.47 -18.94
N GLU A 109 5.60 3.84 -17.74
CA GLU A 109 7.02 3.86 -17.34
C GLU A 109 7.44 2.58 -16.60
N LEU A 110 6.52 1.94 -15.87
CA LEU A 110 6.75 0.74 -15.06
C LEU A 110 6.64 -0.55 -15.90
N LYS A 111 7.64 -1.43 -15.78
CA LYS A 111 7.69 -2.71 -16.51
C LYS A 111 7.25 -3.90 -15.65
N THR A 112 7.41 -3.81 -14.34
CA THR A 112 7.13 -4.93 -13.41
C THR A 112 5.81 -4.76 -12.65
N ILE A 113 5.12 -3.64 -12.85
CA ILE A 113 3.78 -3.38 -12.32
C ILE A 113 2.82 -3.22 -13.49
N ASP A 114 1.67 -3.89 -13.40
CA ASP A 114 0.60 -3.77 -14.36
C ASP A 114 -0.65 -3.12 -13.76
N ALA A 115 -1.65 -2.88 -14.60
CA ALA A 115 -2.91 -2.24 -14.21
C ALA A 115 -3.71 -3.00 -13.14
N SER A 116 -3.45 -4.29 -12.88
CA SER A 116 -4.11 -5.05 -11.82
C SER A 116 -3.66 -4.64 -10.41
N LYS A 117 -2.51 -3.96 -10.30
CA LYS A 117 -1.90 -3.52 -9.03
C LYS A 117 -2.30 -2.11 -8.63
N THR A 118 -3.24 -1.49 -9.33
CA THR A 118 -3.71 -0.15 -9.01
C THR A 118 -5.15 0.07 -9.44
N LYS A 119 -5.89 0.87 -8.67
CA LYS A 119 -7.24 1.28 -9.04
C LYS A 119 -7.17 2.43 -10.03
N GLN A 120 -7.68 2.18 -11.23
CA GLN A 120 -7.92 3.23 -12.20
C GLN A 120 -9.17 4.02 -11.78
N MET A 121 -9.01 5.32 -11.52
CA MET A 121 -10.17 6.19 -11.35
C MET A 121 -10.67 6.57 -12.74
N LYS A 122 -11.93 6.29 -13.03
CA LYS A 122 -12.57 6.87 -14.22
C LYS A 122 -12.60 8.38 -14.04
N SER A 123 -12.06 9.10 -15.02
CA SER A 123 -12.13 10.56 -15.14
C SER A 123 -13.56 11.06 -15.15
#